data_AF-A0A1G9STA9-F1
#
_entry.id   AF-A0A1G9STA9-F1
#
_cell.length_a   1.000
_cell.length_b   1.000
_cell.length_c   1.000
_cell.angle_alpha   90.00
_cell.angle_beta   90.00
_cell.angle_gamma   90.00
#
_symmetry.space_group_name_H-M   'P 1'
#
loop_
_entity.id
_entity.type
_entity.pdbx_description
1 polymer ?
#
loop_
_entity_poly.entity_id
_entity_poly.type
_entity_poly.pdbx_seq_one_letter_code
_entity_poly.pdbx_strand_id
1 'polypeptide(L)'
;MKKNFLTSISLCFSLIFCLALPAAFADSTSAVDETANVQYSITSSYEYVVKPNTDEWKKFTSTEEKVNASQIPQTILNKMTTKALVETVLKYPLLANMFAFNTKQEGFNAIYSNFNGLQELTKRTDAIFELEQYQDKIGYLETTDNTIIAQGLYVKALLEALSSNSLIGSNSDITPYYTNSSVTTPNGTSVSTYKGLTWADHGLTATEASALQAQMVAAYPNATVVSSQSPSYNCHSYAWYSTSSTNTHWMNSASAYRTDGSYTSGTGVAGSKVDYGAGDHSGIVTYVGGGSGPNVKVKSKWGIYGVFTHNIVDCPYTAGSYSCTFWN
;
A
#
# COMPACT_ATOMS: atom_id res chain seq x y z
N MET A 1 -15.56 -74.51 -55.82
CA MET A 1 -16.09 -73.21 -55.34
C MET A 1 -14.99 -72.17 -55.43
N LYS A 2 -15.39 -70.92 -55.67
CA LYS A 2 -14.63 -69.80 -56.25
C LYS A 2 -13.41 -69.33 -55.42
N LYS A 3 -12.27 -69.21 -56.13
CA LYS A 3 -11.36 -68.04 -56.30
C LYS A 3 -10.64 -67.48 -55.05
N ASN A 4 -9.29 -67.59 -54.98
CA ASN A 4 -8.24 -66.62 -55.42
C ASN A 4 -8.12 -65.43 -54.43
N PHE A 5 -6.99 -64.85 -53.99
CA PHE A 5 -5.55 -64.86 -54.31
C PHE A 5 -4.88 -64.07 -53.14
N LEU A 6 -3.90 -64.59 -52.38
CA LEU A 6 -2.46 -64.23 -52.40
C LEU A 6 -2.19 -62.71 -52.58
N THR A 7 -1.50 -61.99 -51.67
CA THR A 7 -0.03 -61.95 -51.41
C THR A 7 0.28 -60.75 -50.48
N SER A 8 1.41 -60.53 -49.80
CA SER A 8 2.51 -61.28 -49.19
C SER A 8 3.48 -60.22 -48.60
N ILE A 9 4.25 -60.58 -47.55
CA ILE A 9 5.66 -60.18 -47.25
C ILE A 9 5.89 -58.71 -46.84
N SER A 10 6.27 -58.33 -45.61
CA SER A 10 7.43 -58.66 -44.74
C SER A 10 8.72 -57.87 -45.03
N LEU A 11 9.23 -57.27 -43.93
CA LEU A 11 10.62 -57.02 -43.56
C LEU A 11 11.40 -55.75 -44.02
N CYS A 12 11.98 -55.13 -42.99
CA CYS A 12 12.97 -54.06 -42.92
C CYS A 12 14.26 -54.31 -43.73
N PHE A 13 14.87 -53.27 -44.30
CA PHE A 13 16.10 -52.60 -43.79
C PHE A 13 16.57 -51.51 -44.78
N SER A 14 17.21 -50.50 -44.19
CA SER A 14 17.77 -49.25 -44.71
C SER A 14 18.72 -49.34 -45.91
N LEU A 15 18.73 -48.30 -46.76
CA LEU A 15 19.95 -47.70 -47.32
C LEU A 15 19.71 -46.30 -47.95
N ILE A 16 20.70 -45.45 -47.72
CA ILE A 16 20.84 -44.02 -48.01
C ILE A 16 21.00 -43.76 -49.50
N PHE A 17 20.41 -42.69 -50.04
CA PHE A 17 21.06 -41.89 -51.09
C PHE A 17 20.59 -40.42 -51.08
N CYS A 18 21.57 -39.53 -50.88
CA CYS A 18 21.46 -38.08 -50.99
C CYS A 18 21.23 -37.66 -52.45
N LEU A 19 20.29 -36.75 -52.70
CA LEU A 19 20.40 -35.77 -53.78
C LEU A 19 19.77 -34.43 -53.34
N ALA A 20 20.51 -33.36 -53.61
CA ALA A 20 20.30 -32.01 -53.11
C ALA A 20 19.40 -31.14 -54.01
N LEU A 21 18.57 -30.29 -53.38
CA LEU A 21 18.17 -28.88 -53.64
C LEU A 21 17.78 -28.42 -55.07
N PRO A 22 16.90 -27.38 -55.25
CA PRO A 22 16.80 -26.19 -54.39
C PRO A 22 15.40 -25.63 -54.07
N ALA A 23 15.45 -24.65 -53.17
CA ALA A 23 14.44 -23.83 -52.52
C ALA A 23 13.27 -23.32 -53.39
N ALA A 24 12.08 -23.31 -52.78
CA ALA A 24 10.99 -22.40 -53.11
C ALA A 24 10.53 -21.72 -51.81
N PHE A 25 10.56 -20.39 -51.83
CA PHE A 25 10.09 -19.50 -50.77
C PHE A 25 8.61 -19.78 -50.48
N ALA A 26 8.29 -20.11 -49.23
CA ALA A 26 6.93 -20.08 -48.73
C ALA A 26 6.75 -18.78 -47.93
N ASP A 27 5.90 -17.92 -48.50
CA ASP A 27 5.47 -16.63 -48.01
C ASP A 27 4.85 -16.74 -46.60
N SER A 28 5.47 -16.05 -45.64
CA SER A 28 4.97 -15.95 -44.27
C SER A 28 3.85 -14.92 -44.23
N THR A 29 2.60 -15.37 -44.33
CA THR A 29 1.46 -14.56 -43.91
C THR A 29 1.47 -14.50 -42.37
N SER A 30 2.05 -13.42 -41.87
CA SER A 30 1.96 -13.01 -40.47
C SER A 30 0.48 -12.89 -40.09
N ALA A 31 0.03 -13.71 -39.14
CA ALA A 31 -1.20 -13.44 -38.42
C ALA A 31 -1.00 -12.08 -37.72
N VAL A 32 -1.68 -11.06 -38.22
CA VAL A 32 -1.81 -9.77 -37.52
C VAL A 32 -2.67 -10.05 -36.29
N ASP A 33 -2.03 -10.02 -35.14
CA ASP A 33 -2.71 -9.94 -33.85
C ASP A 33 -3.47 -8.60 -33.81
N GLU A 34 -4.79 -8.65 -33.98
CA GLU A 34 -5.68 -7.51 -33.72
C GLU A 34 -5.61 -7.20 -32.22
N THR A 35 -4.58 -6.47 -31.82
CA THR A 35 -4.62 -5.68 -30.59
C THR A 35 -5.84 -4.76 -30.69
N ALA A 36 -6.88 -5.06 -29.91
CA ALA A 36 -8.01 -4.17 -29.74
C ALA A 36 -7.46 -2.78 -29.39
N ASN A 37 -7.64 -1.82 -30.30
CA ASN A 37 -7.21 -0.44 -30.11
C ASN A 37 -7.98 0.12 -28.90
N VAL A 38 -7.38 0.07 -27.71
CA VAL A 38 -7.98 0.59 -26.48
C VAL A 38 -8.08 2.10 -26.66
N GLN A 39 -9.22 2.56 -27.15
CA GLN A 39 -9.45 3.95 -27.46
C GLN A 39 -9.76 4.67 -26.15
N TYR A 40 -8.71 5.17 -25.50
CA TYR A 40 -8.85 6.05 -24.34
C TYR A 40 -9.54 7.34 -24.78
N SER A 41 -10.77 7.55 -24.32
CA SER A 41 -11.62 8.68 -24.73
C SER A 41 -11.86 9.70 -23.62
N ILE A 42 -11.61 9.34 -22.36
CA ILE A 42 -11.84 10.19 -21.19
C ILE A 42 -10.51 10.87 -20.84
N THR A 43 -10.44 12.17 -21.06
CA THR A 43 -9.22 12.99 -20.87
C THR A 43 -9.22 13.81 -19.58
N SER A 44 -10.34 13.85 -18.86
CA SER A 44 -10.48 14.52 -17.56
C SER A 44 -10.40 13.52 -16.42
N SER A 45 -9.84 13.92 -15.28
CA SER A 45 -9.84 13.12 -14.05
C SER A 45 -11.26 12.76 -13.60
N TYR A 46 -11.41 11.60 -12.97
CA TYR A 46 -12.64 11.22 -12.28
C TYR A 46 -12.81 12.05 -11.00
N GLU A 47 -14.03 12.53 -10.78
CA GLU A 47 -14.39 13.30 -9.60
C GLU A 47 -15.15 12.41 -8.61
N TYR A 48 -14.51 12.10 -7.48
CA TYR A 48 -15.14 11.34 -6.39
C TYR A 48 -16.29 12.15 -5.79
N VAL A 49 -17.50 11.59 -5.86
CA VAL A 49 -18.74 12.20 -5.33
C VAL A 49 -18.74 12.17 -3.81
N VAL A 50 -18.41 11.01 -3.22
CA VAL A 50 -18.30 10.83 -1.77
C VAL A 50 -16.82 10.84 -1.41
N LYS A 51 -16.38 11.93 -0.77
CA LYS A 51 -14.96 12.21 -0.48
C LYS A 51 -14.80 12.96 0.84
N PRO A 52 -13.58 13.07 1.40
CA PRO A 52 -13.31 13.87 2.59
C PRO A 52 -14.01 15.22 2.58
N ASN A 53 -14.52 15.61 3.75
CA ASN A 53 -15.34 16.81 4.01
C ASN A 53 -16.79 16.79 3.50
N THR A 54 -17.22 15.79 2.72
CA THR A 54 -18.65 15.58 2.42
C THR A 54 -19.39 14.98 3.63
N ASP A 55 -20.70 15.21 3.72
CA ASP A 55 -21.50 14.66 4.83
C ASP A 55 -21.70 13.15 4.71
N GLU A 56 -21.70 12.62 3.49
CA GLU A 56 -21.71 11.18 3.21
C GLU A 56 -20.43 10.51 3.74
N TRP A 57 -19.26 11.11 3.51
CA TRP A 57 -17.99 10.54 3.95
C TRP A 57 -17.87 10.43 5.48
N LYS A 58 -18.38 11.43 6.21
CA LYS A 58 -18.38 11.43 7.69
C LYS A 58 -19.19 10.27 8.28
N LYS A 59 -20.19 9.77 7.55
CA LYS A 59 -21.05 8.66 7.99
C LYS A 59 -20.33 7.30 7.95
N PHE A 60 -19.23 7.17 7.21
CA PHE A 60 -18.48 5.92 7.13
C PHE A 60 -17.77 5.61 8.45
N THR A 61 -18.05 4.43 8.99
CA THR A 61 -17.55 3.95 10.28
C THR A 61 -16.39 2.96 10.14
N SER A 62 -16.03 2.61 8.92
CA SER A 62 -14.92 1.72 8.60
C SER A 62 -14.07 2.23 7.44
N THR A 63 -12.85 1.72 7.33
CA THR A 63 -11.97 1.95 6.18
C THR A 63 -12.49 1.24 4.93
N GLU A 64 -13.12 0.07 5.08
CA GLU A 64 -13.70 -0.69 3.97
C GLU A 64 -14.79 0.11 3.23
N GLU A 65 -15.70 0.76 3.96
CA GLU A 65 -16.71 1.65 3.36
C GLU A 65 -16.07 2.80 2.55
N LYS A 66 -14.99 3.39 3.08
CA LYS A 66 -14.24 4.47 2.42
C LYS A 66 -13.55 3.98 1.14
N VAL A 67 -12.97 2.78 1.17
CA VAL A 67 -12.36 2.12 0.01
C VAL A 67 -13.41 1.84 -1.06
N ASN A 68 -14.56 1.27 -0.68
CA ASN A 68 -15.65 0.94 -1.59
C ASN A 68 -16.24 2.19 -2.27
N ALA A 69 -16.44 3.26 -1.52
CA ALA A 69 -16.90 4.55 -2.05
C ALA A 69 -15.90 5.22 -3.01
N SER A 70 -14.63 4.81 -2.93
CA SER A 70 -13.52 5.39 -3.70
C SER A 70 -13.12 4.53 -4.91
N GLN A 71 -13.84 3.45 -5.23
CA GLN A 71 -13.60 2.70 -6.46
C GLN A 71 -14.09 3.47 -7.69
N ILE A 72 -13.32 3.38 -8.78
CA ILE A 72 -13.69 4.01 -10.05
C ILE A 72 -14.57 3.02 -10.84
N PRO A 73 -15.73 3.42 -11.39
CA PRO A 73 -16.52 2.53 -12.24
C PRO A 73 -15.70 1.97 -13.41
N GLN A 74 -15.74 0.66 -13.66
CA GLN A 74 -14.91 0.03 -14.69
C GLN A 74 -15.14 0.60 -16.10
N THR A 75 -16.38 1.03 -16.37
CA THR A 75 -16.79 1.68 -17.63
C THR A 75 -16.12 3.03 -17.85
N ILE A 76 -15.70 3.71 -16.77
CA ILE A 76 -14.91 4.94 -16.79
C ILE A 76 -13.43 4.58 -16.83
N LEU A 77 -12.96 3.76 -15.87
CA LEU A 77 -11.55 3.43 -15.67
C LEU A 77 -10.86 2.93 -16.95
N ASN A 78 -11.52 2.04 -17.71
CA ASN A 78 -10.97 1.47 -18.95
C ASN A 78 -10.83 2.48 -20.09
N LYS A 79 -11.52 3.62 -20.02
CA LYS A 79 -11.55 4.63 -21.08
C LYS A 79 -10.70 5.86 -20.75
N MET A 80 -10.09 5.91 -19.57
CA MET A 80 -9.27 7.04 -19.14
C MET A 80 -7.90 7.02 -19.82
N THR A 81 -7.48 8.18 -20.33
CA THR A 81 -6.08 8.37 -20.70
C THR A 81 -5.18 8.24 -19.49
N THR A 82 -3.90 7.91 -19.68
CA THR A 82 -2.94 7.81 -18.58
C THR A 82 -2.84 9.10 -17.79
N LYS A 83 -2.83 10.27 -18.45
CA LYS A 83 -2.93 11.59 -17.81
C LYS A 83 -4.14 11.71 -16.88
N ALA A 84 -5.33 11.39 -17.38
CA ALA A 84 -6.56 11.46 -16.58
C ALA A 84 -6.53 10.49 -15.40
N LEU A 85 -5.94 9.30 -15.60
CA LEU A 85 -5.77 8.29 -14.58
C LEU A 85 -4.79 8.74 -13.49
N VAL A 86 -3.64 9.33 -13.85
CA VAL A 86 -2.68 9.91 -12.90
C VAL A 86 -3.36 10.96 -12.03
N GLU A 87 -4.03 11.95 -12.62
CA GLU A 87 -4.75 12.99 -11.86
C GLU A 87 -5.83 12.39 -10.94
N THR A 88 -6.46 11.29 -11.36
CA THR A 88 -7.49 10.58 -10.58
C THR A 88 -6.90 9.79 -9.41
N VAL A 89 -5.78 9.10 -9.63
CA VAL A 89 -5.06 8.37 -8.60
C VAL A 89 -4.56 9.35 -7.53
N LEU A 90 -3.99 10.48 -7.93
CA LEU A 90 -3.51 11.51 -7.01
C LEU A 90 -4.62 12.22 -6.22
N LYS A 91 -5.87 12.12 -6.69
CA LYS A 91 -7.09 12.57 -5.98
C LYS A 91 -7.75 11.47 -5.15
N TYR A 92 -7.21 10.25 -5.13
CA TYR A 92 -7.77 9.14 -4.35
C TYR A 92 -7.86 9.50 -2.86
N PRO A 93 -9.06 9.48 -2.25
CA PRO A 93 -9.28 9.94 -0.88
C PRO A 93 -8.40 9.35 0.21
N LEU A 94 -7.93 8.12 0.02
CA LEU A 94 -7.16 7.37 1.02
C LEU A 94 -5.68 7.23 0.63
N LEU A 95 -5.17 8.01 -0.34
CA LEU A 95 -3.78 7.87 -0.80
C LEU A 95 -2.76 8.18 0.30
N ALA A 96 -3.12 9.02 1.28
CA ALA A 96 -2.34 9.27 2.49
C ALA A 96 -2.02 7.99 3.28
N ASN A 97 -2.87 6.95 3.22
CA ASN A 97 -2.61 5.68 3.92
C ASN A 97 -1.26 5.06 3.53
N MET A 98 -0.73 5.36 2.34
CA MET A 98 0.57 4.87 1.87
C MET A 98 1.74 5.23 2.82
N PHE A 99 1.63 6.28 3.64
CA PHE A 99 2.69 6.70 4.57
C PHE A 99 2.41 6.30 6.02
N ALA A 100 1.38 5.48 6.28
CA ALA A 100 1.07 4.98 7.61
C ALA A 100 1.91 3.74 7.99
N PHE A 101 2.57 3.09 7.05
CA PHE A 101 3.23 1.79 7.24
C PHE A 101 4.71 1.91 7.64
N ASN A 102 5.33 0.78 8.02
CA ASN A 102 6.74 0.75 8.41
C ASN A 102 7.66 1.06 7.22
N THR A 103 7.24 0.68 6.02
CA THR A 103 7.95 0.96 4.77
C THR A 103 7.01 1.54 3.70
N LYS A 104 7.59 2.29 2.76
CA LYS A 104 6.86 2.78 1.57
C LYS A 104 6.29 1.63 0.72
N GLN A 105 6.98 0.49 0.67
CA GLN A 105 6.53 -0.68 -0.11
C GLN A 105 5.29 -1.32 0.49
N GLU A 106 5.23 -1.49 1.80
CA GLU A 106 4.02 -1.96 2.48
C GLU A 106 2.85 -1.01 2.23
N GLY A 107 3.10 0.31 2.34
CA GLY A 107 2.10 1.31 2.04
C GLY A 107 1.59 1.26 0.60
N PHE A 108 2.50 1.19 -0.38
CA PHE A 108 2.14 1.03 -1.79
C PHE A 108 1.31 -0.23 -2.01
N ASN A 109 1.74 -1.36 -1.47
CA ASN A 109 1.04 -2.65 -1.57
C ASN A 109 -0.35 -2.59 -0.94
N ALA A 110 -0.51 -1.89 0.18
CA ALA A 110 -1.80 -1.71 0.84
C ALA A 110 -2.78 -0.91 -0.02
N ILE A 111 -2.33 0.16 -0.68
CA ILE A 111 -3.18 0.90 -1.64
C ILE A 111 -3.47 0.02 -2.87
N TYR A 112 -2.43 -0.57 -3.47
CA TYR A 112 -2.53 -1.38 -4.69
C TYR A 112 -3.53 -2.53 -4.53
N SER A 113 -3.51 -3.21 -3.39
CA SER A 113 -4.40 -4.35 -3.13
C SER A 113 -5.87 -3.96 -3.00
N ASN A 114 -6.18 -2.69 -2.74
CA ASN A 114 -7.52 -2.24 -2.38
C ASN A 114 -8.10 -1.18 -3.33
N PHE A 115 -7.33 -0.59 -4.24
CA PHE A 115 -7.77 0.51 -5.10
C PHE A 115 -7.55 0.23 -6.58
N ASN A 116 -8.65 0.14 -7.34
CA ASN A 116 -8.60 -0.21 -8.77
C ASN A 116 -7.89 0.82 -9.66
N GLY A 117 -7.87 2.10 -9.29
CA GLY A 117 -7.17 3.13 -10.05
C GLY A 117 -5.65 2.94 -10.04
N LEU A 118 -5.07 2.61 -8.87
CA LEU A 118 -3.63 2.33 -8.79
C LEU A 118 -3.30 1.02 -9.52
N GLN A 119 -4.13 -0.02 -9.38
CA GLN A 119 -3.97 -1.28 -10.11
C GLN A 119 -3.92 -1.04 -11.62
N GLU A 120 -4.80 -0.19 -12.16
CA GLU A 120 -4.81 0.13 -13.57
C GLU A 120 -3.61 0.97 -13.98
N LEU A 121 -3.19 1.94 -13.16
CA LEU A 121 -2.04 2.79 -13.44
C LEU A 121 -0.75 1.96 -13.58
N THR A 122 -0.56 0.92 -12.73
CA THR A 122 0.63 0.05 -12.83
C THR A 122 0.73 -0.72 -14.16
N LYS A 123 -0.37 -0.83 -14.91
CA LYS A 123 -0.39 -1.51 -16.22
C LYS A 123 -0.07 -0.56 -17.39
N ARG A 124 0.02 0.75 -17.15
CA ARG A 124 0.24 1.77 -18.19
C ARG A 124 1.75 1.98 -18.40
N THR A 125 2.22 1.68 -19.61
CA THR A 125 3.63 1.83 -19.98
C THR A 125 4.11 3.29 -19.99
N ASP A 126 3.19 4.24 -20.11
CA ASP A 126 3.43 5.69 -20.09
C ASP A 126 3.11 6.33 -18.72
N ALA A 127 2.85 5.55 -17.67
CA ALA A 127 2.53 6.07 -16.34
C ALA A 127 3.62 6.96 -15.74
N ILE A 128 4.89 6.55 -15.87
CA ILE A 128 6.04 7.30 -15.34
C ILE A 128 6.11 8.67 -16.02
N PHE A 129 6.00 8.71 -17.35
CA PHE A 129 6.01 9.95 -18.12
C PHE A 129 4.91 10.92 -17.65
N GLU A 130 3.66 10.45 -17.51
CA GLU A 130 2.56 11.31 -17.07
C GLU A 130 2.69 11.76 -15.60
N LEU A 131 3.31 10.95 -14.74
CA LEU A 131 3.64 11.35 -13.35
C LEU A 131 4.70 12.45 -13.31
N GLU A 132 5.75 12.36 -14.13
CA GLU A 132 6.77 13.41 -14.26
C GLU A 132 6.15 14.72 -14.77
N GLN A 133 5.26 14.63 -15.77
CA GLN A 133 4.56 15.81 -16.28
C GLN A 133 3.60 16.43 -15.27
N TYR A 134 2.97 15.62 -14.42
CA TYR A 134 2.21 16.15 -13.29
C TYR A 134 3.13 16.83 -12.27
N GLN A 135 4.30 16.24 -11.96
CA GLN A 135 5.28 16.80 -11.03
C GLN A 135 5.74 18.20 -11.45
N ASP A 136 6.10 18.37 -12.73
CA ASP A 136 6.53 19.65 -13.30
C ASP A 136 5.41 20.71 -13.22
N LYS A 137 4.16 20.29 -13.41
CA LYS A 137 2.98 21.18 -13.42
C LYS A 137 2.66 21.75 -12.04
N ILE A 138 2.79 20.97 -10.96
CA ILE A 138 2.28 21.38 -9.63
C ILE A 138 3.21 22.30 -8.85
N GLY A 139 4.49 22.43 -9.22
CA GLY A 139 5.42 23.36 -8.57
C GLY A 139 5.53 23.19 -7.05
N TYR A 140 5.50 21.95 -6.54
CA TYR A 140 5.30 21.67 -5.10
C TYR A 140 6.41 22.19 -4.18
N LEU A 141 7.59 22.55 -4.70
CA LEU A 141 8.73 23.03 -3.92
C LEU A 141 8.55 24.46 -3.38
N GLU A 142 7.63 25.25 -3.94
CA GLU A 142 7.45 26.67 -3.57
C GLU A 142 6.10 26.96 -2.88
N THR A 143 5.29 25.93 -2.61
CA THR A 143 3.93 26.09 -2.08
C THR A 143 3.84 25.86 -0.57
N THR A 144 2.82 26.45 0.04
CA THR A 144 2.41 26.18 1.44
C THR A 144 1.08 25.43 1.53
N ASP A 145 0.47 25.08 0.39
CA ASP A 145 -0.77 24.34 0.34
C ASP A 145 -0.52 22.85 0.67
N ASN A 146 -1.12 22.38 1.77
CA ASN A 146 -0.96 21.00 2.24
C ASN A 146 -1.40 19.95 1.20
N THR A 147 -2.35 20.26 0.33
CA THR A 147 -2.82 19.36 -0.72
C THR A 147 -1.79 19.26 -1.83
N ILE A 148 -1.22 20.39 -2.27
CA ILE A 148 -0.19 20.39 -3.30
C ILE A 148 1.09 19.71 -2.80
N ILE A 149 1.50 19.99 -1.55
CA ILE A 149 2.65 19.31 -0.92
C ILE A 149 2.40 17.80 -0.87
N ALA A 150 1.24 17.36 -0.38
CA ALA A 150 0.91 15.93 -0.31
C ALA A 150 0.90 15.28 -1.69
N GLN A 151 0.34 15.94 -2.70
CA GLN A 151 0.36 15.44 -4.08
C GLN A 151 1.77 15.28 -4.64
N GLY A 152 2.68 16.23 -4.37
CA GLY A 152 4.09 16.09 -4.76
C GLY A 152 4.76 14.86 -4.13
N LEU A 153 4.46 14.61 -2.85
CA LEU A 153 4.95 13.42 -2.15
C LEU A 153 4.34 12.11 -2.68
N TYR A 154 3.07 12.13 -3.05
CA TYR A 154 2.40 11.00 -3.70
C TYR A 154 3.05 10.66 -5.03
N VAL A 155 3.30 11.68 -5.87
CA VAL A 155 4.00 11.50 -7.15
C VAL A 155 5.38 10.90 -6.93
N LYS A 156 6.17 11.43 -5.99
CA LYS A 156 7.49 10.89 -5.65
C LYS A 156 7.43 9.41 -5.25
N ALA A 157 6.50 9.04 -4.38
CA ALA A 157 6.34 7.66 -3.94
C ALA A 157 5.87 6.72 -5.07
N LEU A 158 4.98 7.18 -5.95
CA LEU A 158 4.53 6.42 -7.12
C LEU A 158 5.64 6.25 -8.16
N LEU A 159 6.43 7.30 -8.44
CA LEU A 159 7.59 7.22 -9.33
C LEU A 159 8.64 6.23 -8.79
N GLU A 160 8.94 6.28 -7.49
CA GLU A 160 9.87 5.35 -6.84
C GLU A 160 9.40 3.90 -6.98
N ALA A 161 8.09 3.65 -6.79
CA ALA A 161 7.48 2.34 -6.89
C ALA A 161 7.36 1.80 -8.32
N LEU A 162 7.15 2.66 -9.31
CA LEU A 162 7.01 2.25 -10.72
C LEU A 162 8.36 2.15 -11.45
N SER A 163 9.36 2.95 -11.07
CA SER A 163 10.68 2.96 -11.70
C SER A 163 11.57 1.80 -11.23
N SER A 164 11.27 1.24 -10.06
CA SER A 164 12.06 0.19 -9.44
C SER A 164 11.25 -1.11 -9.41
N ASN A 165 11.68 -2.16 -10.12
CA ASN A 165 11.10 -3.52 -9.97
C ASN A 165 11.29 -4.12 -8.55
N SER A 166 11.79 -3.33 -7.60
CA SER A 166 11.81 -3.56 -6.15
C SER A 166 12.08 -2.20 -5.51
N LEU A 167 11.25 -1.76 -4.55
CA LEU A 167 11.51 -0.59 -3.69
C LEU A 167 12.70 -0.90 -2.75
N ILE A 168 13.90 -1.05 -3.30
CA ILE A 168 15.12 -0.94 -2.52
C ILE A 168 15.29 0.55 -2.30
N GLY A 169 15.21 0.99 -1.04
CA GLY A 169 15.37 2.39 -0.67
C GLY A 169 16.63 2.95 -1.30
N SER A 170 16.48 3.68 -2.40
CA SER A 170 17.56 4.39 -3.06
C SER A 170 17.82 5.65 -2.25
N ASN A 171 18.35 5.46 -1.05
CA ASN A 171 19.12 6.48 -0.35
C ASN A 171 20.53 6.46 -0.95
N SER A 172 20.66 6.85 -2.22
CA SER A 172 21.94 7.38 -2.67
C SER A 172 22.11 8.73 -1.96
N ASP A 173 22.93 8.73 -0.91
CA ASP A 173 23.53 9.89 -0.20
C ASP A 173 22.98 10.30 1.18
N ILE A 174 22.03 9.57 1.79
CA ILE A 174 21.63 9.84 3.18
C ILE A 174 22.28 8.82 4.12
N THR A 175 23.29 9.26 4.88
CA THR A 175 23.78 8.52 6.05
C THR A 175 22.66 8.49 7.10
N PRO A 176 22.12 7.32 7.47
CA PRO A 176 21.04 7.24 8.43
C PRO A 176 21.45 7.85 9.79
N TYR A 177 20.60 8.68 10.37
CA TYR A 177 20.85 9.34 11.66
C TYR A 177 20.48 8.45 12.86
N TYR A 178 19.78 7.34 12.61
CA TYR A 178 19.39 6.42 13.66
C TYR A 178 20.54 5.49 14.08
N THR A 179 20.39 4.90 15.26
CA THR A 179 21.26 3.82 15.74
C THR A 179 20.46 2.54 15.94
N ASN A 180 21.06 1.39 15.59
CA ASN A 180 20.50 0.10 16.00
C ASN A 180 20.51 0.01 17.52
N SER A 181 19.35 -0.30 18.10
CA SER A 181 19.14 -0.35 19.54
C SER A 181 18.20 -1.51 19.90
N SER A 182 17.91 -1.67 21.18
CA SER A 182 16.91 -2.62 21.65
C SER A 182 16.18 -2.10 22.87
N VAL A 183 14.96 -2.59 23.05
CA VAL A 183 14.18 -2.45 24.28
C VAL A 183 13.89 -3.85 24.83
N THR A 184 13.42 -3.94 26.07
CA THR A 184 13.19 -5.22 26.73
C THR A 184 11.70 -5.40 27.01
N THR A 185 11.17 -6.59 26.73
CA THR A 185 9.82 -6.98 27.15
C THR A 185 9.74 -7.12 28.69
N PRO A 186 8.53 -7.17 29.28
CA PRO A 186 8.36 -7.50 30.70
C PRO A 186 9.08 -8.78 31.16
N ASN A 187 9.13 -9.83 30.33
CA ASN A 187 9.82 -11.09 30.64
C ASN A 187 11.31 -11.10 30.26
N GLY A 188 11.90 -9.96 29.88
CA GLY A 188 13.35 -9.85 29.69
C GLY A 188 13.85 -10.12 28.27
N THR A 189 12.96 -10.39 27.31
CA THR A 189 13.35 -10.62 25.91
C THR A 189 13.78 -9.31 25.25
N SER A 190 14.94 -9.31 24.60
CA SER A 190 15.41 -8.17 23.82
C SER A 190 14.67 -8.04 22.49
N VAL A 191 14.18 -6.84 22.18
CA VAL A 191 13.46 -6.50 20.95
C VAL A 191 14.23 -5.41 20.20
N SER A 192 14.64 -5.70 18.98
CA SER A 192 15.38 -4.76 18.13
C SER A 192 14.55 -3.52 17.78
N THR A 193 15.20 -2.36 17.81
CA THR A 193 14.60 -1.06 17.48
C THR A 193 15.60 -0.18 16.74
N TYR A 194 15.10 0.83 16.02
CA TYR A 194 15.91 1.93 15.52
C TYR A 194 15.70 3.14 16.43
N LYS A 195 16.77 3.64 17.04
CA LYS A 195 16.71 4.77 17.97
C LYS A 195 17.12 6.06 17.28
N GLY A 196 16.26 7.08 17.37
CA GLY A 196 16.56 8.42 16.90
C GLY A 196 16.27 8.68 15.42
N LEU A 197 15.34 7.94 14.81
CA LEU A 197 14.86 8.27 13.47
C LEU A 197 14.35 9.71 13.40
N THR A 198 14.76 10.40 12.33
CA THR A 198 14.47 11.78 11.98
C THR A 198 13.59 11.85 10.73
N TRP A 199 13.11 13.05 10.37
CA TRP A 199 12.37 13.24 9.12
C TRP A 199 13.19 12.86 7.88
N ALA A 200 14.49 13.12 7.90
CA ALA A 200 15.39 12.79 6.80
C ALA A 200 15.48 11.28 6.57
N ASP A 201 15.45 10.46 7.62
CA ASP A 201 15.44 9.00 7.50
C ASP A 201 14.16 8.47 6.83
N HIS A 202 13.05 9.22 6.92
CA HIS A 202 11.80 8.95 6.21
C HIS A 202 11.74 9.60 4.82
N GLY A 203 12.78 10.34 4.42
CA GLY A 203 12.83 11.09 3.16
C GLY A 203 11.87 12.27 3.10
N LEU A 204 11.56 12.86 4.27
CA LEU A 204 10.59 13.93 4.46
C LEU A 204 11.18 15.08 5.29
N THR A 205 10.45 16.18 5.34
CA THR A 205 10.59 17.29 6.28
C THR A 205 9.41 17.31 7.26
N ALA A 206 9.50 18.06 8.35
CA ALA A 206 8.40 18.23 9.29
C ALA A 206 7.16 18.89 8.64
N THR A 207 7.38 19.79 7.68
CA THR A 207 6.30 20.44 6.92
C THR A 207 5.57 19.44 6.03
N GLU A 208 6.32 18.63 5.29
CA GLU A 208 5.75 17.56 4.46
C GLU A 208 4.98 16.53 5.29
N ALA A 209 5.51 16.12 6.44
CA ALA A 209 4.80 15.24 7.38
C ALA A 209 3.50 15.86 7.89
N SER A 210 3.49 17.18 8.14
CA SER A 210 2.29 17.91 8.58
C SER A 210 1.25 18.01 7.46
N ALA A 211 1.67 18.22 6.22
CA ALA A 211 0.81 18.22 5.04
C ALA A 211 0.16 16.84 4.82
N LEU A 212 0.94 15.75 4.91
CA LEU A 212 0.42 14.39 4.84
C LEU A 212 -0.55 14.09 6.01
N GLN A 213 -0.25 14.55 7.23
CA GLN A 213 -1.16 14.38 8.37
C GLN A 213 -2.49 15.12 8.15
N ALA A 214 -2.48 16.29 7.52
CA ALA A 214 -3.72 17.00 7.19
C ALA A 214 -4.63 16.17 6.26
N GLN A 215 -4.05 15.50 5.26
CA GLN A 215 -4.80 14.58 4.38
C GLN A 215 -5.31 13.36 5.15
N MET A 216 -4.50 12.82 6.07
CA MET A 216 -4.90 11.70 6.94
C MET A 216 -6.08 12.07 7.85
N VAL A 217 -6.07 13.26 8.47
CA VAL A 217 -7.17 13.75 9.30
C VAL A 217 -8.45 13.95 8.49
N ALA A 218 -8.33 14.48 7.27
CA ALA A 218 -9.47 14.65 6.37
C ALA A 218 -10.06 13.29 5.94
N ALA A 219 -9.21 12.28 5.69
CA ALA A 219 -9.62 10.93 5.33
C ALA A 219 -10.37 10.20 6.46
N TYR A 220 -10.01 10.45 7.73
CA TYR A 220 -10.62 9.79 8.90
C TYR A 220 -11.24 10.80 9.87
N PRO A 221 -12.40 11.41 9.51
CA PRO A 221 -13.02 12.45 10.33
C PRO A 221 -13.56 11.95 11.67
N ASN A 222 -13.73 10.63 11.83
CA ASN A 222 -14.19 10.00 13.07
C ASN A 222 -13.04 9.68 14.04
N ALA A 223 -11.79 9.86 13.60
CA ALA A 223 -10.61 9.75 14.45
C ALA A 223 -10.29 11.09 15.12
N THR A 224 -9.72 11.05 16.32
CA THR A 224 -9.29 12.24 17.06
C THR A 224 -7.78 12.23 17.23
N VAL A 225 -7.11 13.31 16.82
CA VAL A 225 -5.67 13.50 17.03
C VAL A 225 -5.40 13.71 18.53
N VAL A 226 -4.51 12.89 19.08
CA VAL A 226 -4.07 12.92 20.48
C VAL A 226 -2.70 13.60 20.62
N SER A 227 -1.82 13.43 19.64
CA SER A 227 -0.51 14.08 19.61
C SER A 227 -0.11 14.47 18.18
N SER A 228 0.84 15.38 18.05
CA SER A 228 1.47 15.70 16.77
C SER A 228 2.20 14.50 16.17
N GLN A 229 2.54 14.62 14.89
CA GLN A 229 3.48 13.73 14.21
C GLN A 229 4.80 13.54 14.97
N SER A 230 5.47 12.43 14.68
CA SER A 230 6.80 12.14 15.20
C SER A 230 7.49 11.10 14.31
N PRO A 231 8.76 11.30 13.93
CA PRO A 231 9.48 10.35 13.08
C PRO A 231 10.10 9.20 13.88
N SER A 232 10.19 9.34 15.21
CA SER A 232 11.08 8.51 16.04
C SER A 232 10.45 7.23 16.56
N TYR A 233 9.12 7.08 16.49
CA TYR A 233 8.42 5.88 16.94
C TYR A 233 7.15 5.60 16.13
N ASN A 234 6.79 4.33 16.05
CA ASN A 234 5.62 3.81 15.33
C ASN A 234 4.57 3.20 16.28
N CYS A 235 3.55 2.58 15.71
CA CYS A 235 2.43 1.96 16.42
C CYS A 235 2.85 0.84 17.38
N HIS A 236 3.80 -0.01 16.99
CA HIS A 236 4.31 -1.08 17.82
C HIS A 236 5.02 -0.54 19.05
N SER A 237 5.99 0.36 18.85
CA SER A 237 6.72 0.96 19.96
C SER A 237 5.79 1.74 20.90
N TYR A 238 4.78 2.44 20.36
CA TYR A 238 3.78 3.12 21.17
C TYR A 238 2.96 2.16 22.04
N ALA A 239 2.46 1.07 21.45
CA ALA A 239 1.57 0.15 22.13
C ALA A 239 2.31 -0.72 23.16
N TRP A 240 3.47 -1.27 22.78
CA TRP A 240 4.15 -2.33 23.52
C TRP A 240 5.28 -1.83 24.42
N TYR A 241 5.89 -0.68 24.11
CA TYR A 241 7.05 -0.17 24.84
C TYR A 241 6.74 1.13 25.61
N SER A 242 6.42 2.22 24.92
CA SER A 242 6.27 3.53 25.58
C SER A 242 5.27 4.45 24.88
N THR A 243 4.29 4.93 25.64
CA THR A 243 3.32 5.93 25.20
C THR A 243 3.83 7.37 25.38
N SER A 244 5.10 7.57 25.77
CA SER A 244 5.68 8.90 25.95
C SER A 244 5.75 9.65 24.61
N SER A 245 5.45 10.94 24.61
CA SER A 245 5.65 11.82 23.45
C SER A 245 7.13 11.97 23.06
N THR A 246 8.05 11.61 23.96
CA THR A 246 9.51 11.61 23.74
C THR A 246 10.06 10.21 23.48
N ASN A 247 9.21 9.23 23.14
CA ASN A 247 9.67 7.90 22.72
C ASN A 247 10.58 8.03 21.48
N THR A 248 11.80 7.50 21.58
CA THR A 248 12.82 7.59 20.53
C THR A 248 13.05 6.29 19.78
N HIS A 249 12.25 5.25 20.07
CA HIS A 249 12.43 3.91 19.51
C HIS A 249 11.38 3.59 18.46
N TRP A 250 11.82 3.20 17.27
CA TRP A 250 10.99 2.63 16.23
C TRP A 250 11.12 1.10 16.24
N MET A 251 10.01 0.38 16.20
CA MET A 251 9.97 -1.07 16.41
C MET A 251 9.27 -1.76 15.24
N ASN A 252 10.03 -2.43 14.37
CA ASN A 252 9.45 -3.13 13.21
C ASN A 252 8.67 -4.41 13.59
N SER A 253 8.97 -5.03 14.75
CA SER A 253 8.24 -6.21 15.21
C SER A 253 8.04 -6.18 16.70
N ALA A 254 6.79 -6.34 17.13
CA ALA A 254 6.42 -6.52 18.54
C ALA A 254 6.17 -8.00 18.92
N SER A 255 6.52 -8.95 18.06
CA SER A 255 6.21 -10.38 18.24
C SER A 255 6.67 -10.94 19.59
N ALA A 256 7.87 -10.56 20.04
CA ALA A 256 8.45 -11.01 21.31
C ALA A 256 7.54 -10.75 22.53
N TYR A 257 6.84 -9.61 22.58
CA TYR A 257 5.91 -9.29 23.67
C TYR A 257 4.75 -10.29 23.78
N ARG A 258 4.42 -10.96 22.67
CA ARG A 258 3.31 -11.91 22.57
C ARG A 258 3.75 -13.37 22.72
N THR A 259 5.03 -13.65 22.47
CA THR A 259 5.54 -15.02 22.41
C THR A 259 6.39 -15.42 23.61
N ASP A 260 6.91 -14.47 24.39
CA ASP A 260 7.75 -14.75 25.55
C ASP A 260 6.98 -14.86 26.89
N GLY A 261 5.65 -14.77 26.82
CA GLY A 261 4.77 -14.80 27.99
C GLY A 261 4.62 -13.46 28.72
N SER A 262 5.14 -12.35 28.19
CA SER A 262 4.94 -11.02 28.79
C SER A 262 3.48 -10.58 28.76
N TYR A 263 2.71 -11.05 27.79
CA TYR A 263 1.29 -10.80 27.66
C TYR A 263 0.57 -12.10 27.30
N THR A 264 -0.70 -12.19 27.69
CA THR A 264 -1.56 -13.34 27.39
C THR A 264 -2.69 -12.95 26.45
N SER A 265 -2.95 -13.78 25.44
CA SER A 265 -4.07 -13.52 24.54
C SER A 265 -5.40 -13.74 25.25
N GLY A 266 -6.38 -12.87 24.98
CA GLY A 266 -7.70 -12.99 25.60
C GLY A 266 -8.74 -12.05 25.02
N THR A 267 -9.75 -11.74 25.82
CA THR A 267 -10.77 -10.74 25.45
C THR A 267 -10.18 -9.34 25.60
N GLY A 268 -10.52 -8.46 24.65
CA GLY A 268 -10.13 -7.05 24.74
C GLY A 268 -10.86 -6.35 25.89
N VAL A 269 -10.10 -5.64 26.71
CA VAL A 269 -10.57 -4.72 27.75
C VAL A 269 -9.79 -3.42 27.66
N ALA A 270 -10.22 -2.36 28.35
CA ALA A 270 -9.44 -1.13 28.40
C ALA A 270 -8.03 -1.42 28.96
N GLY A 271 -7.00 -0.97 28.24
CA GLY A 271 -5.60 -1.25 28.56
C GLY A 271 -4.97 -2.39 27.76
N SER A 272 -5.76 -3.31 27.20
CA SER A 272 -5.24 -4.39 26.36
C SER A 272 -4.47 -3.85 25.15
N LYS A 273 -3.43 -4.56 24.74
CA LYS A 273 -2.75 -4.31 23.47
C LYS A 273 -3.53 -4.99 22.34
N VAL A 274 -3.65 -4.30 21.21
CA VAL A 274 -4.25 -4.83 19.98
C VAL A 274 -3.12 -5.11 19.01
N ASP A 275 -3.13 -6.28 18.40
CA ASP A 275 -2.32 -6.62 17.23
C ASP A 275 -3.24 -6.89 16.03
N TYR A 276 -2.93 -6.28 14.89
CA TYR A 276 -3.75 -6.31 13.68
C TYR A 276 -3.33 -7.43 12.69
N GLY A 277 -2.44 -8.34 13.10
CA GLY A 277 -1.95 -9.43 12.26
C GLY A 277 -1.39 -8.92 10.93
N ALA A 278 -2.00 -9.33 9.82
CA ALA A 278 -1.61 -8.92 8.47
C ALA A 278 -1.67 -7.40 8.22
N GLY A 279 -2.40 -6.64 9.05
CA GLY A 279 -2.43 -5.17 8.97
C GLY A 279 -1.15 -4.48 9.49
N ASP A 280 -0.20 -5.23 10.07
CA ASP A 280 1.05 -4.74 10.65
C ASP A 280 0.89 -3.47 11.51
N HIS A 281 -0.06 -3.54 12.44
CA HIS A 281 -0.44 -2.43 13.29
C HIS A 281 -0.62 -2.85 14.73
N SER A 282 -0.44 -1.90 15.64
CA SER A 282 -0.66 -2.09 17.06
C SER A 282 -1.29 -0.88 17.73
N GLY A 283 -2.05 -1.13 18.79
CA GLY A 283 -2.67 -0.07 19.56
C GLY A 283 -3.02 -0.49 20.97
N ILE A 284 -3.59 0.44 21.73
CA ILE A 284 -4.05 0.21 23.09
C ILE A 284 -5.56 0.41 23.11
N VAL A 285 -6.31 -0.57 23.58
CA VAL A 285 -7.76 -0.46 23.74
C VAL A 285 -8.06 0.61 24.79
N THR A 286 -8.92 1.56 24.45
CA THR A 286 -9.41 2.59 25.38
C THR A 286 -10.84 2.35 25.82
N TYR A 287 -11.63 1.65 25.00
CA TYR A 287 -13.03 1.34 25.29
C TYR A 287 -13.49 0.11 24.52
N VAL A 288 -14.37 -0.69 25.14
CA VAL A 288 -15.01 -1.87 24.54
C VAL A 288 -16.52 -1.75 24.73
N GLY A 289 -17.25 -1.50 23.65
CA GLY A 289 -18.72 -1.49 23.69
C GLY A 289 -19.28 -2.90 23.55
N GLY A 290 -19.62 -3.57 24.67
CA GLY A 290 -20.44 -4.79 24.68
C GLY A 290 -19.83 -6.06 24.06
N GLY A 291 -18.51 -6.20 24.05
CA GLY A 291 -17.79 -7.36 23.47
C GLY A 291 -16.99 -7.00 22.22
N SER A 292 -16.15 -7.92 21.73
CA SER A 292 -15.30 -7.74 20.54
C SER A 292 -16.14 -7.44 19.30
N GLY A 293 -15.88 -6.30 18.64
CA GLY A 293 -16.61 -5.84 17.46
C GLY A 293 -16.14 -4.45 16.98
N PRO A 294 -16.79 -3.85 15.97
CA PRO A 294 -16.42 -2.53 15.42
C PRO A 294 -16.50 -1.38 16.45
N ASN A 295 -17.15 -1.61 17.60
CA ASN A 295 -17.33 -0.66 18.69
C ASN A 295 -16.17 -0.64 19.71
N VAL A 296 -15.02 -1.23 19.38
CA VAL A 296 -13.80 -1.09 20.17
C VAL A 296 -13.09 0.19 19.76
N LYS A 297 -12.78 1.05 20.73
CA LYS A 297 -11.91 2.23 20.51
C LYS A 297 -10.48 1.91 20.87
N VAL A 298 -9.58 2.35 20.01
CA VAL A 298 -8.15 2.12 20.11
C VAL A 298 -7.43 3.46 20.07
N LYS A 299 -6.37 3.58 20.87
CA LYS A 299 -5.39 4.64 20.76
C LYS A 299 -4.12 4.07 20.14
N SER A 300 -3.68 4.63 19.02
CA SER A 300 -2.49 4.15 18.31
C SER A 300 -1.79 5.25 17.53
N LYS A 301 -0.49 5.10 17.31
CA LYS A 301 0.28 5.91 16.35
C LYS A 301 -0.05 5.45 14.94
N TRP A 302 -0.19 6.34 13.97
CA TRP A 302 -0.35 5.96 12.56
C TRP A 302 0.94 6.26 11.79
N GLY A 303 1.86 5.30 11.69
CA GLY A 303 3.14 5.46 10.98
C GLY A 303 3.91 6.69 11.46
N ILE A 304 4.22 7.60 10.52
CA ILE A 304 4.89 8.88 10.79
C ILE A 304 3.96 9.98 11.34
N TYR A 305 2.64 9.78 11.29
CA TYR A 305 1.61 10.76 11.72
C TYR A 305 1.50 10.89 13.23
N GLY A 306 0.46 11.54 13.73
CA GLY A 306 0.17 11.61 15.16
C GLY A 306 -0.27 10.29 15.80
N VAL A 307 -0.51 10.35 17.11
CA VAL A 307 -1.32 9.36 17.81
C VAL A 307 -2.79 9.72 17.63
N PHE A 308 -3.63 8.74 17.36
CA PHE A 308 -5.06 8.90 17.13
C PHE A 308 -5.85 8.03 18.10
N THR A 309 -7.00 8.54 18.54
CA THR A 309 -8.08 7.69 19.04
C THR A 309 -9.04 7.43 17.90
N HIS A 310 -9.36 6.17 17.63
CA HIS A 310 -10.18 5.76 16.49
C HIS A 310 -10.94 4.47 16.80
N ASN A 311 -11.97 4.15 16.00
CA ASN A 311 -12.59 2.82 16.05
C ASN A 311 -11.63 1.79 15.46
N ILE A 312 -11.67 0.55 15.97
CA ILE A 312 -10.73 -0.51 15.60
C ILE A 312 -10.74 -0.82 14.08
N VAL A 313 -11.84 -0.56 13.39
CA VAL A 313 -12.00 -0.78 11.94
C VAL A 313 -11.92 0.50 11.08
N ASP A 314 -11.66 1.65 11.71
CA ASP A 314 -11.61 2.96 11.05
C ASP A 314 -10.21 3.55 11.15
N CYS A 315 -9.26 2.93 10.45
CA CYS A 315 -7.85 3.33 10.42
C CYS A 315 -7.14 2.86 9.14
N PRO A 316 -5.94 3.39 8.83
CA PRO A 316 -5.20 3.08 7.60
C PRO A 316 -4.89 1.59 7.34
N TYR A 317 -4.90 0.77 8.40
CA TYR A 317 -4.42 -0.61 8.40
C TYR A 317 -5.51 -1.67 8.22
N THR A 318 -6.75 -1.23 8.01
CA THR A 318 -7.93 -2.11 7.94
C THR A 318 -8.57 -2.12 6.55
N ALA A 319 -7.83 -1.66 5.54
CA ALA A 319 -8.18 -1.86 4.14
C ALA A 319 -7.80 -3.30 3.73
N GLY A 320 -8.79 -4.16 3.53
CA GLY A 320 -8.58 -5.55 3.08
C GLY A 320 -8.46 -6.55 4.23
N SER A 321 -7.54 -7.52 4.10
CA SER A 321 -7.39 -8.61 5.07
C SER A 321 -6.64 -8.16 6.32
N TYR A 322 -7.30 -8.18 7.48
CA TYR A 322 -6.70 -7.93 8.79
C TYR A 322 -7.31 -8.87 9.84
N SER A 323 -6.67 -8.97 11.00
CA SER A 323 -7.22 -9.72 12.14
C SER A 323 -6.84 -9.02 13.43
N CYS A 324 -7.79 -8.80 14.34
CA CYS A 324 -7.49 -8.18 15.62
C CYS A 324 -7.40 -9.23 16.72
N THR A 325 -6.23 -9.32 17.37
CA THR A 325 -6.04 -10.10 18.60
C THR A 325 -5.76 -9.16 19.77
N PHE A 326 -6.26 -9.51 20.96
CA PHE A 326 -6.07 -8.73 22.18
C PHE A 326 -5.13 -9.43 23.15
N TRP A 327 -4.32 -8.64 23.83
CA TRP A 327 -3.25 -9.08 24.70
C TRP A 327 -3.27 -8.31 26.03
N ASN A 328 -3.31 -9.04 27.13
CA ASN A 328 -3.46 -8.53 28.51
C ASN A 328 -2.21 -8.78 29.34
#